data_AF-A0A699V795-F1
#
_entry.id   AF-A0A699V795-F1
#
_cell.length_a   1.000
_cell.length_b   1.000
_cell.length_c   1.000
_cell.angle_alpha   90.00
_cell.angle_beta   90.00
_cell.angle_gamma   90.00
#
_symmetry.space_group_name_H-M   'P 1'
#
loop_
_entity.id
_entity.type
_entity.pdbx_description
1 polymer ?
#
loop_
_entity_poly.entity_id
_entity_poly.type
_entity_poly.pdbx_seq_one_letter_code
_entity_poly.pdbx_strand_id
1 'polypeptide(L)' 'MRADELYKFSDKILKKVQDELRHRVLDFDLGYNKEMSRRKWTATDKKRSELMVDLINKQMSKRRIIRNLERLV' A
#
# COMPACT_ATOMS: atom_id res chain seq x y z
N MET A 1 -9.16 3.17 -0.88
CA MET A 1 -9.00 1.80 -0.34
C MET A 1 -9.03 1.90 1.18
N ARG A 2 -9.92 1.16 1.84
CA ARG A 2 -9.99 1.16 3.32
C ARG A 2 -9.11 0.05 3.89
N ALA A 3 -8.55 0.28 5.08
CA ALA A 3 -7.61 -0.63 5.72
C ALA A 3 -8.26 -1.98 6.08
N ASP A 4 -9.50 -1.92 6.55
CA ASP A 4 -10.33 -3.07 6.92
C ASP A 4 -10.75 -3.92 5.71
N GLU A 5 -10.65 -3.40 4.49
CA GLU A 5 -11.03 -4.12 3.26
C GLU A 5 -9.85 -4.76 2.52
N LEU A 6 -8.62 -4.62 3.03
CA LEU A 6 -7.42 -5.17 2.41
C LEU A 6 -7.53 -6.69 2.15
N TYR A 7 -8.28 -7.41 2.98
CA TYR A 7 -8.48 -8.84 2.84
C TYR A 7 -9.23 -9.25 1.56
N LYS A 8 -9.98 -8.34 0.94
CA LYS A 8 -10.75 -8.60 -0.28
C LYS A 8 -9.88 -8.63 -1.54
N PHE A 9 -8.69 -8.05 -1.50
CA PHE A 9 -7.81 -7.94 -2.67
C PHE A 9 -6.82 -9.09 -2.74
N SER A 10 -6.50 -9.55 -3.95
CA SER A 10 -5.44 -10.56 -4.16
C SER A 10 -4.05 -9.99 -3.91
N ASP A 11 -3.08 -10.86 -3.61
CA ASP A 11 -1.69 -10.44 -3.37
C ASP A 11 -1.10 -9.70 -4.57
N LYS A 12 -1.46 -10.09 -5.79
CA LYS A 12 -1.03 -9.40 -7.02
C LYS A 12 -1.51 -7.95 -7.06
N ILE A 13 -2.76 -7.70 -6.66
CA ILE A 13 -3.30 -6.32 -6.61
C ILE A 13 -2.67 -5.55 -5.46
N LEU A 14 -2.56 -6.16 -4.28
CA LEU A 14 -1.90 -5.53 -3.12
C LEU A 14 -0.45 -5.14 -3.43
N LYS A 15 0.29 -5.97 -4.15
CA LYS A 15 1.66 -5.68 -4.57
C LYS A 15 1.74 -4.48 -5.50
N LYS A 16 0.90 -4.42 -6.54
CA LYS A 16 0.83 -3.27 -7.44
C LYS A 16 0.50 -1.97 -6.71
N VAL A 17 -0.48 -2.00 -5.81
CA VAL A 17 -0.86 -0.82 -5.01
C VAL A 17 0.28 -0.40 -4.10
N GLN A 18 0.96 -1.34 -3.45
CA GLN A 18 2.11 -1.04 -2.62
C GLN A 18 3.25 -0.38 -3.42
N ASP A 19 3.58 -0.91 -4.60
CA ASP A 19 4.68 -0.39 -5.41
C ASP A 19 4.37 1.05 -5.86
N GLU A 20 3.14 1.32 -6.28
CA GLU A 20 2.66 2.66 -6.62
C GLU A 20 2.72 3.63 -5.42
N LEU A 21 2.29 3.19 -4.24
CA LEU A 21 2.36 4.03 -3.04
C LEU A 21 3.81 4.31 -2.62
N ARG A 22 4.71 3.34 -2.74
CA ARG A 22 6.14 3.51 -2.46
C ARG A 22 6.77 4.53 -3.41
N HIS A 23 6.49 4.42 -4.70
CA HIS A 23 6.91 5.40 -5.71
C HIS A 23 6.46 6.82 -5.30
N ARG A 24 5.18 7.01 -4.98
CA ARG A 24 4.67 8.32 -4.56
C ARG A 24 5.26 8.84 -3.25
N VAL A 25 5.56 7.96 -2.29
CA VAL A 25 6.13 8.40 -1.00
C VAL A 25 7.58 8.85 -1.15
N LEU A 26 8.34 8.17 -2.01
CA LEU A 26 9.76 8.41 -2.23
C LEU A 26 10.02 9.53 -3.23
N ASP A 27 9.25 9.57 -4.31
CA ASP A 27 9.58 10.37 -5.49
C ASP A 27 8.73 11.64 -5.65
N PHE A 28 7.65 11.79 -4.86
CA PHE A 28 6.82 13.00 -4.94
C PHE A 28 7.23 14.06 -3.92
N ASP A 29 7.36 15.28 -4.42
CA ASP A 29 7.50 16.46 -3.57
C ASP A 29 6.15 16.86 -2.96
N LEU A 30 6.20 17.55 -1.81
CA LEU A 30 5.00 18.18 -1.27
C LEU A 30 4.57 19.33 -2.19
N GLY A 31 3.30 19.37 -2.56
CA GLY A 31 2.78 20.32 -3.54
C GLY A 31 2.23 19.65 -4.80
N TYR A 32 2.16 20.39 -5.91
CA TYR A 32 1.63 19.83 -7.15
C TYR A 32 2.66 18.89 -7.79
N ASN A 33 2.20 17.70 -8.15
CA ASN A 33 2.99 16.72 -8.88
C ASN A 33 2.33 16.45 -10.22
N LYS A 34 3.10 16.06 -11.25
CA LYS A 34 2.58 15.80 -12.61
C LYS A 34 1.38 14.83 -12.61
N GLU A 35 1.45 13.79 -11.80
CA GLU A 35 0.40 12.78 -11.65
C GLU A 35 -0.77 13.23 -10.75
N MET A 36 -0.57 14.26 -9.93
CA MET A 36 -1.58 14.87 -9.06
C MET A 36 -1.73 16.36 -9.39
N SER A 37 -1.99 16.68 -10.66
CA SER A 37 -2.15 18.07 -11.11
C SER A 37 -3.38 18.77 -10.51
N ARG A 38 -4.40 18.00 -10.11
CA ARG A 38 -5.67 18.54 -9.60
C ARG A 38 -5.64 18.98 -8.14
N ARG A 39 -4.68 18.51 -7.33
CA ARG A 39 -4.53 18.92 -5.93
C ARG A 39 -3.10 18.74 -5.44
N LYS A 40 -2.70 19.53 -4.44
CA LYS A 40 -1.38 19.39 -3.80
C LYS A 40 -1.28 18.06 -3.04
N TRP A 41 -0.15 17.39 -3.20
CA TRP A 41 0.33 16.32 -2.34
C TRP A 41 0.71 16.91 -0.98
N THR A 42 0.05 16.46 0.08
CA THR A 42 0.26 17.00 1.42
C THR A 42 1.05 16.03 2.28
N ALA A 43 1.63 16.55 3.37
CA ALA A 43 2.29 15.71 4.38
C ALA A 43 1.31 14.68 4.98
N THR A 44 0.02 15.02 5.09
CA THR A 44 -1.03 14.08 5.53
C THR A 44 -1.22 12.94 4.53
N ASP A 45 -1.19 13.24 3.23
CA ASP A 45 -1.30 12.21 2.21
C ASP A 45 -0.07 11.29 2.18
N LYS A 46 1.14 11.86 2.31
CA LYS A 46 2.38 11.07 2.44
C LYS A 46 2.31 10.12 3.63
N LYS A 47 1.96 10.63 4.82
CA LYS A 47 1.81 9.83 6.04
C LYS A 47 0.75 8.75 5.88
N ARG A 48 -0.38 9.05 5.23
CA ARG A 48 -1.43 8.07 4.95
C ARG A 48 -0.95 6.98 4.00
N SER A 49 -0.18 7.32 2.96
CA SER A 49 0.40 6.34 2.03
C SER A 49 1.41 5.43 2.72
N GLU A 50 2.29 5.98 3.56
CA GLU A 50 3.24 5.20 4.38
C GLU A 50 2.50 4.19 5.25
N LEU A 51 1.48 4.64 6.00
CA LEU A 51 0.64 3.74 6.81
C LEU A 51 -0.04 2.65 5.96
N MET A 52 -0.52 3.00 4.78
CA MET A 52 -1.17 2.02 3.91
C MET A 52 -0.18 0.98 3.37
N VAL A 53 1.06 1.37 3.06
CA VAL A 53 2.14 0.44 2.67
C VAL A 53 2.41 -0.56 3.79
N ASP A 54 2.47 -0.10 5.04
CA ASP A 54 2.70 -0.97 6.20
C ASP A 54 1.55 -1.94 6.44
N LEU A 55 0.30 -1.49 6.29
CA LEU A 55 -0.87 -2.34 6.42
C LEU A 55 -0.91 -3.42 5.32
N ILE A 56 -0.55 -3.07 4.09
CA ILE A 56 -0.44 -4.03 2.98
C ILE A 56 0.67 -5.06 3.27
N ASN A 57 1.85 -4.63 3.73
CA ASN A 57 2.94 -5.53 4.13
C ASN A 57 2.47 -6.53 5.19
N LYS A 58 1.78 -6.04 6.23
CA LYS A 58 1.26 -6.87 7.32
C LYS A 58 0.26 -7.89 6.81
N GLN A 59 -0.66 -7.48 5.92
CA GLN A 59 -1.66 -8.39 5.34
C GLN A 59 -1.03 -9.48 4.49
N MET A 60 -0.07 -9.13 3.61
CA MET A 60 0.63 -10.11 2.78
C MET A 60 1.45 -11.09 3.62
N SER A 61 2.12 -10.60 4.67
CA SER A 61 2.89 -11.44 5.60
C SER A 61 1.99 -12.45 6.33
N LYS A 62 0.84 -12.00 6.86
CA LYS A 62 -0.16 -12.90 7.46
C LYS A 62 -0.59 -14.01 6.51
N ARG A 63 -0.91 -13.67 5.26
CA ARG A 63 -1.29 -14.66 4.23
C ARG A 63 -0.17 -15.65 3.92
N ARG A 64 1.08 -15.18 3.85
CA ARG A 64 2.25 -16.03 3.62
C ARG A 64 2.44 -17.04 4.75
N ILE A 65 2.27 -16.61 6.00
CA ILE A 65 2.32 -17.50 7.16
C ILE A 65 1.24 -18.59 7.07
N ILE A 66 -0.02 -18.21 6.81
CA ILE A 66 -1.13 -19.17 6.69
C ILE A 66 -0.85 -20.20 5.59
N ARG A 67 -0.46 -19.77 4.39
CA ARG A 67 -0.11 -20.70 3.29
C ARG A 67 1.04 -21.63 3.62
N ASN A 68 2.02 -21.16 4.40
CA ASN A 68 3.13 -22.01 4.83
C ASN A 68 2.65 -23.06 5.84
N LEU A 69 1.75 -22.70 6.76
CA LEU A 69 1.15 -23.65 7.70
C LEU A 69 0.26 -24.69 7.00
N GLU A 70 -0.55 -24.26 6.03
CA GLU A 70 -1.37 -25.16 5.20
C GLU A 70 -0.53 -26.17 4.41
N ARG A 71 0.74 -25.86 4.10
CA ARG A 71 1.67 -26.76 3.41
C ARG A 71 2.34 -27.78 4.33
N LEU A 72 2.26 -27.59 5.64
CA LEU A 72 2.84 -28.49 6.65
C LEU A 72 1.85 -29.57 7.12
N VAL A 73 0.58 -29.48 6.69
CA VAL A 73 -0.49 -30.45 6.94
C VAL A 73 -0.68 -31.30 5.68
#